data_AF-A0A0B4XD33-F1
#
_entry.id   AF-A0A0B4XD33-F1
#
_cell.length_a   1.000
_cell.length_b   1.000
_cell.length_c   1.000
_cell.angle_alpha   90.00
_cell.angle_beta   90.00
_cell.angle_gamma   90.00
#
_symmetry.space_group_name_H-M   'P 1'
#
loop_
_entity.id
_entity.type
_entity.pdbx_description
1 polymer ?
#
loop_
_entity_poly.entity_id
_entity_poly.type
_entity_poly.pdbx_seq_one_letter_code
_entity_poly.pdbx_strand_id
1 'polypeptide(L)'
;MVLFELLSFTDEEVDLITSGLRQWSQKNRVDIHSERGQDAVKRAIELVSCGIKTSDTLAERLNRDCAPPRGDHPSSLAGDESRSG
;
A
#
# COMPACT_ATOMS: atom_id res chain seq x y z
N MET A 1 17.63 -2.59 -11.56
CA MET A 1 16.92 -1.52 -12.31
C MET A 1 15.72 -2.15 -12.99
N VAL A 2 14.50 -1.93 -12.50
CA VAL A 2 13.24 -2.44 -13.09
C VAL A 2 12.35 -1.24 -13.41
N LEU A 3 12.80 -0.41 -14.35
CA LEU A 3 12.01 0.71 -14.89
C LEU A 3 11.65 0.48 -16.37
N PHE A 4 12.21 -0.57 -17.00
CA PHE A 4 12.01 -0.85 -18.42
C PHE A 4 10.66 -1.48 -18.76
N GLU A 5 9.92 -2.02 -17.78
CA GLU A 5 8.56 -2.55 -18.03
C GLU A 5 7.51 -1.42 -18.15
N LEU A 6 7.81 -0.21 -17.66
CA LEU A 6 6.92 0.94 -17.84
C LEU A 6 6.80 1.42 -19.30
N LEU A 7 7.67 0.95 -20.19
CA LEU A 7 7.60 1.27 -21.64
C LEU A 7 6.56 0.43 -22.40
N SER A 8 5.94 -0.57 -21.76
CA SER A 8 4.92 -1.43 -22.39
C SER A 8 3.49 -1.15 -21.91
N PHE A 9 3.28 -0.24 -20.95
CA PHE A 9 1.93 0.09 -20.48
C PHE A 9 1.31 1.19 -21.33
N THR A 10 0.01 1.07 -21.59
CA THR A 10 -0.78 2.14 -22.18
C THR A 10 -1.02 3.26 -21.17
N ASP A 11 -1.40 4.45 -21.65
CA ASP A 11 -1.79 5.56 -20.77
C ASP A 11 -2.94 5.17 -19.82
N GLU A 12 -3.84 4.32 -20.28
CA GLU A 12 -4.97 3.79 -19.49
C GLU A 12 -4.46 2.88 -18.36
N GLU A 13 -3.46 2.05 -18.61
CA GLU A 13 -2.86 1.19 -17.60
C GLU A 13 -2.03 2.01 -16.59
N VAL A 14 -1.34 3.06 -17.05
CA VAL A 14 -0.63 3.99 -16.16
C VAL A 14 -1.63 4.75 -15.26
N ASP A 15 -2.75 5.23 -15.81
CA ASP A 15 -3.81 5.87 -15.02
C ASP A 15 -4.43 4.90 -14.01
N LEU A 16 -4.65 3.66 -14.41
CA LEU A 16 -5.13 2.59 -13.54
C LEU A 16 -4.17 2.34 -12.35
N ILE A 17 -2.88 2.19 -12.63
CA ILE A 17 -1.84 1.97 -11.61
C ILE A 17 -1.80 3.15 -10.63
N THR A 18 -1.75 4.37 -11.15
CA THR A 18 -1.62 5.58 -10.33
C THR A 18 -2.87 5.85 -9.50
N SER A 19 -4.06 5.64 -10.07
CA SER A 19 -5.35 5.77 -9.37
C SER A 19 -5.50 4.73 -8.25
N GLY A 20 -5.20 3.46 -8.52
CA GLY A 20 -5.26 2.41 -7.51
C GLY A 20 -4.24 2.58 -6.38
N LEU A 21 -3.02 3.01 -6.71
CA LEU A 21 -1.99 3.31 -5.71
C LEU A 21 -2.37 4.52 -4.85
N ARG A 22 -2.94 5.57 -5.44
CA ARG A 22 -3.44 6.74 -4.70
C ARG A 22 -4.53 6.33 -3.71
N GLN A 23 -5.52 5.55 -4.16
CA GLN A 23 -6.60 5.05 -3.30
C GLN A 23 -6.05 4.21 -2.14
N TRP A 24 -5.14 3.29 -2.44
CA TRP A 24 -4.51 2.44 -1.44
C TRP A 24 -3.66 3.24 -0.43
N SER A 25 -2.82 4.16 -0.90
CA SER A 25 -1.95 5.00 -0.08
C SER A 25 -2.75 5.89 0.87
N GLN A 26 -3.80 6.54 0.37
CA GLN A 26 -4.69 7.37 1.19
C GLN A 26 -5.40 6.56 2.26
N LYS A 27 -5.91 5.37 1.91
CA LYS A 27 -6.60 4.47 2.84
C LYS A 27 -5.68 3.97 3.95
N ASN A 28 -4.44 3.60 3.60
CA ASN A 28 -3.50 2.99 4.54
C ASN A 28 -2.56 4.00 5.22
N ARG A 29 -2.63 5.28 4.82
CA ARG A 29 -1.71 6.35 5.27
C ARG A 29 -0.25 5.98 5.07
N VAL A 30 0.06 5.37 3.92
CA VAL A 30 1.43 4.95 3.56
C VAL A 30 1.99 5.90 2.51
N ASP A 31 3.20 6.40 2.75
CA ASP A 31 3.96 7.16 1.76
C ASP A 31 4.43 6.22 0.63
N ILE A 32 4.15 6.59 -0.63
CA ILE A 32 4.56 5.84 -1.81
C ILE A 32 6.09 5.76 -1.95
N HIS A 33 6.83 6.72 -1.38
CA HIS A 33 8.30 6.71 -1.40
C HIS A 33 8.91 5.86 -0.27
N SER A 34 8.12 5.40 0.70
CA SER A 34 8.58 4.45 1.71
C SER A 34 8.86 3.08 1.10
N GLU A 35 9.63 2.22 1.78
CA GLU A 35 9.89 0.84 1.35
C GLU A 35 8.58 0.09 1.02
N ARG A 36 7.59 0.19 1.91
CA ARG A 36 6.26 -0.41 1.70
C ARG A 36 5.52 0.21 0.52
N GLY A 37 5.65 1.52 0.33
CA GLY A 37 5.10 2.21 -0.83
C GLY A 37 5.71 1.72 -2.14
N GLN A 38 7.02 1.52 -2.18
CA GLN A 38 7.73 0.97 -3.34
C GLN A 38 7.34 -0.48 -3.61
N ASP A 39 7.12 -1.29 -2.58
CA ASP A 39 6.63 -2.66 -2.75
C ASP A 39 5.18 -2.68 -3.26
N ALA A 40 4.33 -1.76 -2.82
CA ALA A 40 3.00 -1.58 -3.38
C ALA A 40 3.05 -1.15 -4.86
N VAL A 41 3.99 -0.29 -5.26
CA VAL A 41 4.20 0.10 -6.66
C VAL A 41 4.57 -1.10 -7.53
N LYS A 42 5.58 -1.89 -7.12
CA LYS A 42 5.98 -3.11 -7.85
C LYS A 42 4.80 -4.07 -7.97
N ARG A 43 4.06 -4.25 -6.87
CA ARG A 43 2.90 -5.14 -6.85
C ARG A 43 1.77 -4.64 -7.76
N ALA A 44 1.54 -3.33 -7.81
CA ALA A 44 0.54 -2.75 -8.69
C ALA A 44 0.87 -3.00 -10.16
N ILE A 45 2.14 -2.81 -10.55
CA ILE A 45 2.65 -3.10 -11.89
C ILE A 45 2.41 -4.56 -12.25
N GLU A 46 2.83 -5.50 -11.39
CA GLU A 46 2.60 -6.95 -11.61
C GLU A 46 1.12 -7.28 -11.80
N LEU A 47 0.25 -6.71 -10.97
CA LEU A 47 -1.19 -7.00 -11.00
C LEU A 47 -1.85 -6.49 -12.29
N VAL A 48 -1.45 -5.31 -12.78
CA VAL A 48 -1.95 -4.79 -14.05
C VAL A 48 -1.39 -5.59 -15.23
N SER A 49 -0.10 -5.97 -15.20
CA SER A 49 0.49 -6.91 -16.16
C SER A 49 -0.22 -8.27 -16.20
N CYS A 50 -0.77 -8.73 -15.07
CA CYS A 50 -1.58 -9.95 -14.99
C CYS A 50 -3.05 -9.76 -15.43
N GLY A 51 -3.43 -8.56 -15.89
CA GLY A 51 -4.73 -8.29 -16.47
C GLY A 51 -5.78 -7.71 -15.52
N ILE A 52 -5.39 -7.11 -14.39
CA ILE A 52 -6.32 -6.26 -13.62
C ILE A 52 -6.65 -5.03 -14.46
N LYS A 53 -7.95 -4.68 -14.51
CA LYS A 53 -8.48 -3.59 -15.34
C LYS A 53 -9.21 -2.49 -14.57
N THR A 54 -9.32 -2.60 -13.25
CA THR A 54 -10.11 -1.67 -12.43
C THR A 54 -9.34 -1.25 -11.18
N SER A 55 -9.42 0.04 -10.84
CA SER A 55 -8.67 0.64 -9.74
C SER A 55 -9.10 0.10 -8.39
N ASP A 56 -10.40 -0.18 -8.20
CA ASP A 56 -10.91 -0.76 -6.95
C ASP A 56 -10.36 -2.16 -6.71
N THR A 57 -10.37 -3.03 -7.72
CA THR A 57 -9.82 -4.38 -7.59
C THR A 57 -8.31 -4.34 -7.36
N LEU A 58 -7.60 -3.38 -7.99
CA LEU A 58 -6.19 -3.14 -7.74
C LEU A 58 -5.95 -2.72 -6.27
N ALA A 59 -6.71 -1.75 -5.77
CA ALA A 59 -6.58 -1.25 -4.40
C ALA A 59 -6.91 -2.32 -3.35
N GLU A 60 -7.91 -3.16 -3.58
CA GLU A 60 -8.24 -4.31 -2.72
C GLU A 60 -7.09 -5.33 -2.66
N ARG A 61 -6.50 -5.65 -3.82
CA ARG A 61 -5.35 -6.56 -3.91
C ARG A 61 -4.13 -6.00 -3.18
N LEU A 62 -3.83 -4.71 -3.37
CA LEU A 62 -2.77 -4.02 -2.64
C LEU A 62 -3.05 -3.97 -1.13
N ASN A 63 -4.31 -3.84 -0.72
CA ASN A 63 -4.66 -3.84 0.69
C ASN A 63 -4.48 -5.23 1.34
N ARG A 64 -4.65 -6.31 0.57
CA ARG A 64 -4.34 -7.66 1.08
C ARG A 64 -2.85 -7.91 1.13
N ASP A 65 -2.12 -7.52 0.09
CA ASP A 65 -0.74 -7.94 -0.11
C ASP A 65 0.27 -6.98 0.56
N CYS A 66 -0.07 -5.68 0.68
CA CYS A 66 0.88 -4.63 1.08
C CYS A 66 0.42 -3.78 2.28
N ALA A 67 -0.81 -3.95 2.80
CA ALA A 67 -1.28 -3.11 3.91
C ALA A 67 -0.35 -3.23 5.13
N PRO A 68 -0.12 -2.11 5.84
CA PRO A 68 0.62 -2.16 7.08
C PRO A 68 -0.09 -3.10 8.06
N PRO A 69 0.65 -3.82 8.92
CA PRO A 69 0.03 -4.54 10.03
C PRO A 69 -0.82 -3.54 10.79
N ARG A 70 -2.09 -3.89 11.04
CA ARG A 70 -2.94 -3.10 11.92
C ARG A 70 -2.19 -3.02 13.23
N GLY A 71 -1.72 -1.83 13.59
CA GLY A 71 -1.09 -1.65 14.88
C GLY A 71 -2.07 -2.13 15.93
N ASP A 72 -1.81 -3.31 16.51
CA ASP A 72 -2.36 -3.64 17.81
C ASP A 72 -1.95 -2.48 18.69
N HIS A 73 -2.97 -1.73 19.12
CA HIS A 73 -2.82 -0.64 20.06
C HIS A 73 -2.00 -1.20 21.22
N PRO A 74 -0.80 -0.66 21.55
CA PRO A 74 -0.22 -1.00 22.83
C PRO A 74 -1.18 -0.41 23.85
N SER A 75 -2.01 -1.26 24.46
CA SER A 75 -2.66 -0.96 25.72
C SER A 75 -1.56 -0.80 26.76
N SER A 76 -0.90 0.35 26.72
CA SER A 76 0.00 0.82 27.77
C SER A 76 -0.90 1.36 28.88
N LEU A 77 -1.43 0.45 29.69
CA LEU A 77 -1.87 0.74 31.04
C LEU A 77 -0.60 0.98 31.87
N ALA A 78 -0.01 2.16 31.71
CA ALA A 78 0.95 2.71 32.63
C ALA A 78 0.18 3.60 33.61
N GLY A 79 -0.06 3.08 34.81
CA GLY A 79 -0.67 3.85 35.90
C GLY A 79 -1.30 2.94 36.94
N ASP A 80 -0.53 2.50 37.93
CA ASP A 80 -0.85 2.90 39.30
C ASP A 80 0.40 2.87 40.17
N GLU A 81 0.50 3.89 40.99
CA GLU A 81 1.70 4.40 41.64
C GLU A 81 2.13 3.52 42.81
N SER A 82 3.45 3.29 42.90
CA SER A 82 4.08 2.96 44.17
C SER A 82 3.86 4.13 45.14
N ARG A 83 3.03 3.93 46.17
CA ARG A 83 3.11 4.72 47.39
C ARG A 83 3.27 3.78 48.58
N SER A 84 4.53 3.63 48.99
CA SER A 84 4.88 3.23 50.34
C SER A 84 4.29 4.22 51.35
N GLY A 85 3.72 3.69 52.42
CA GLY A 85 3.28 4.39 53.62
C GLY A 85 3.01 3.37 54.71
#